data_AF-A0A842MWU6-F1
#
_entry.id   AF-A0A842MWU6-F1
#
_cell.length_a   1.000
_cell.length_b   1.000
_cell.length_c   1.000
_cell.angle_alpha   90.00
_cell.angle_beta   90.00
_cell.angle_gamma   90.00
#
_symmetry.space_group_name_H-M   'P 1'
#
loop_
_entity.id
_entity.type
_entity.pdbx_description
1 polymer ?
#
loop_
_entity_poly.entity_id
_entity_poly.type
_entity_poly.pdbx_seq_one_letter_code
_entity_poly.pdbx_strand_id
1 'polypeptide(L)'
;MGNLKRVLAGALSRNSPAISFITTSFLIIMFFSTAYFLVAFDREQFINLPEVREYDNLLENVTVMDEWSRTKFYWSNNLRVAGIYTTTFPIYTGTASMLLTGHQIGLALVYNYHLHGPVVLITFLAVIFLHGILELTGAFLIAAASLRLGWKFWSYLGQTLAAGSWQFTKRGKAAARKYFVDYLTLVALGLILIILAAPIEAYLSPSASILFLISPPLAIFFLAASMLFFVSIISVGFSRMLQKISFVLREAKELASGRWRPAQLSLLTFIIFSLLTWFGLLG
;
A
#
# COMPACT_ATOMS: atom_id res chain seq x y z
N MET A 1 -1.51 18.10 25.80
CA MET A 1 -0.65 17.29 24.88
C MET A 1 -0.32 15.87 25.36
N GLY A 2 -0.19 15.59 26.67
CA GLY A 2 0.26 14.26 27.16
C GLY A 2 -0.70 13.06 26.97
N ASN A 3 -1.98 13.29 26.68
CA ASN A 3 -2.95 12.19 26.46
C ASN A 3 -2.96 11.72 24.99
N LEU A 4 -2.98 12.66 24.04
CA LEU A 4 -2.95 12.36 22.59
C LEU A 4 -1.70 11.58 22.19
N LYS A 5 -0.51 12.01 22.66
CA LYS A 5 0.76 11.30 22.39
C LYS A 5 0.72 9.85 22.88
N ARG A 6 0.13 9.60 24.06
CA ARG A 6 -0.03 8.24 24.62
C ARG A 6 -1.02 7.40 23.84
N VAL A 7 -2.14 7.97 23.41
CA VAL A 7 -3.13 7.29 22.57
C VAL A 7 -2.50 6.90 21.23
N LEU A 8 -1.85 7.83 20.55
CA LEU A 8 -1.22 7.59 19.26
C LEU A 8 -0.08 6.56 19.34
N ALA A 9 0.85 6.74 20.27
CA ALA A 9 1.94 5.78 20.46
C ALA A 9 1.41 4.38 20.83
N GLY A 10 0.35 4.33 21.63
CA GLY A 10 -0.34 3.09 21.96
C GLY A 10 -0.95 2.42 20.72
N ALA A 11 -1.64 3.18 19.88
CA ALA A 11 -2.28 2.69 18.66
C ALA A 11 -1.22 2.17 17.66
N LEU A 12 -0.16 2.95 17.39
CA LEU A 12 0.95 2.55 16.53
C LEU A 12 1.62 1.27 17.04
N SER A 13 1.92 1.21 18.34
CA SER A 13 2.53 0.03 18.97
C SER A 13 1.66 -1.22 18.79
N ARG A 14 0.36 -1.15 19.05
CA ARG A 14 -0.54 -2.33 18.91
C ARG A 14 -0.73 -2.78 17.47
N ASN A 15 -0.68 -1.83 16.53
CA ASN A 15 -0.86 -2.10 15.11
C ASN A 15 0.46 -2.38 14.37
N SER A 16 1.62 -2.19 15.00
CA SER A 16 2.93 -2.30 14.32
C SER A 16 3.15 -3.60 13.53
N PRO A 17 2.74 -4.81 14.01
CA PRO A 17 2.90 -6.01 13.19
C PRO A 17 2.04 -6.00 11.93
N ALA A 18 0.84 -5.41 11.99
CA ALA A 18 -0.03 -5.30 10.82
C ALA A 18 0.49 -4.23 9.86
N ILE A 19 1.00 -3.11 10.37
CA ILE A 19 1.65 -2.07 9.56
C ILE A 19 2.82 -2.66 8.80
N SER A 20 3.74 -3.35 9.49
CA SER A 20 4.88 -4.00 8.84
C SER A 20 4.46 -5.07 7.85
N PHE A 21 3.44 -5.89 8.17
CA PHE A 21 2.93 -6.89 7.23
C PHE A 21 2.42 -6.23 5.93
N ILE A 22 1.58 -5.20 6.03
CA ILE A 22 1.04 -4.48 4.88
C ILE A 22 2.17 -3.83 4.06
N THR A 23 3.10 -3.13 4.72
CA THR A 23 4.24 -2.49 4.05
C THR A 23 5.10 -3.53 3.33
N THR A 24 5.41 -4.66 3.96
CA THR A 24 6.19 -5.73 3.33
C THR A 24 5.45 -6.37 2.17
N SER A 25 4.16 -6.70 2.31
CA SER A 25 3.36 -7.27 1.21
C SER A 25 3.31 -6.33 0.01
N PHE A 26 3.14 -5.03 0.23
CA PHE A 26 3.15 -4.03 -0.83
C PHE A 26 4.49 -4.00 -1.56
N LEU A 27 5.61 -3.90 -0.83
CA LEU A 27 6.94 -3.86 -1.43
C LEU A 27 7.27 -5.15 -2.21
N ILE A 28 6.87 -6.30 -1.68
CA ILE A 28 7.01 -7.61 -2.35
C ILE A 28 6.25 -7.63 -3.68
N ILE A 29 4.98 -7.20 -3.68
CA ILE A 29 4.16 -7.20 -4.90
C ILE A 29 4.70 -6.21 -5.92
N MET A 30 5.10 -5.01 -5.49
CA MET A 30 5.72 -4.03 -6.37
C MET A 30 7.00 -4.60 -7.00
N PHE A 31 7.86 -5.25 -6.21
CA PHE A 31 9.09 -5.88 -6.72
C PHE A 31 8.79 -7.00 -7.72
N PHE A 32 7.94 -7.97 -7.36
CA PHE A 32 7.62 -9.10 -8.25
C PHE A 32 6.84 -8.67 -9.49
N SER A 33 5.93 -7.70 -9.38
CA SER A 33 5.23 -7.14 -10.54
C SER A 33 6.21 -6.47 -11.48
N THR A 34 7.11 -5.63 -10.94
CA THR A 34 8.17 -5.00 -11.75
C THR A 34 9.04 -6.05 -12.43
N ALA A 35 9.51 -7.06 -11.70
CA ALA A 35 10.34 -8.12 -12.27
C ALA A 35 9.62 -8.94 -13.35
N TYR A 36 8.36 -9.32 -13.10
CA TYR A 36 7.53 -10.01 -14.08
C TYR A 36 7.35 -9.18 -15.35
N PHE A 37 6.98 -7.91 -15.22
CA PHE A 37 6.78 -7.04 -16.36
C PHE A 37 8.08 -6.73 -17.08
N LEU A 38 9.22 -6.59 -16.40
CA LEU A 38 10.52 -6.43 -17.08
C LEU A 38 10.84 -7.63 -18.00
N VAL A 39 10.40 -8.83 -17.64
CA VAL A 39 10.60 -10.05 -18.44
C VAL A 39 9.52 -10.19 -19.53
N ALA A 40 8.29 -9.82 -19.23
CA ALA A 40 7.13 -10.01 -20.11
C ALA A 40 6.84 -8.82 -21.04
N PHE A 41 7.48 -7.65 -20.83
CA PHE A 41 7.17 -6.44 -21.58
C PHE A 41 7.70 -6.51 -23.00
N ASP A 42 6.76 -6.52 -23.95
CA ASP A 42 7.05 -6.33 -25.38
C ASP A 42 6.91 -4.85 -25.72
N ARG A 43 8.05 -4.20 -25.92
CA ARG A 43 8.12 -2.77 -26.28
C ARG A 43 7.45 -2.48 -27.63
N GLU A 44 7.59 -3.37 -28.62
CA GLU A 44 7.05 -3.13 -29.95
C GLU A 44 5.53 -3.25 -29.95
N GLN A 45 4.99 -4.28 -29.29
CA GLN A 45 3.54 -4.41 -29.12
C GLN A 45 2.98 -3.19 -28.37
N PHE A 46 3.67 -2.75 -27.31
CA PHE A 46 3.20 -1.69 -26.43
C PHE A 46 3.18 -0.30 -27.09
N ILE A 47 4.26 0.13 -27.76
CA ILE A 47 4.31 1.42 -28.47
C ILE A 47 3.26 1.49 -29.59
N ASN A 48 2.81 0.34 -30.07
CA ASN A 48 1.81 0.23 -31.11
C ASN A 48 0.35 0.23 -30.59
N LEU A 49 0.13 0.26 -29.28
CA LEU A 49 -1.21 0.38 -28.71
C LEU A 49 -1.83 1.75 -29.06
N PRO A 50 -3.11 1.81 -29.48
CA PRO A 50 -3.77 3.06 -29.86
C PRO A 50 -3.69 4.16 -28.80
N GLU A 51 -3.86 3.80 -27.53
CA GLU A 51 -3.86 4.73 -26.39
C GLU A 51 -2.47 5.30 -26.10
N VAL A 52 -1.43 4.48 -26.32
CA VAL A 52 -0.02 4.90 -26.15
C VAL A 52 0.38 5.82 -27.28
N ARG A 53 -0.01 5.51 -28.52
CA ARG A 53 0.21 6.40 -29.67
C ARG A 53 -0.52 7.72 -29.54
N GLU A 54 -1.76 7.69 -29.06
CA GLU A 54 -2.52 8.93 -28.79
C GLU A 54 -1.83 9.76 -27.71
N TYR A 55 -1.34 9.12 -26.64
CA TYR A 55 -0.59 9.80 -25.59
C TYR A 55 0.73 10.42 -26.08
N ASP A 56 1.52 9.67 -26.86
CA ASP A 56 2.78 10.14 -27.44
C ASP A 56 2.54 11.31 -28.43
N ASN A 57 1.50 11.25 -29.25
CA ASN A 57 1.12 12.35 -30.13
C ASN A 57 0.66 13.60 -29.35
N LEU A 58 0.01 13.40 -28.20
CA LEU A 58 -0.38 14.50 -27.33
C LEU A 58 0.82 15.13 -26.60
N LEU A 59 1.87 14.36 -26.31
CA LEU A 59 3.10 14.83 -25.66
C LEU A 59 3.84 15.90 -26.46
N GLU A 60 3.79 15.88 -27.79
CA GLU A 60 4.43 16.90 -28.64
C GLU A 60 3.93 18.32 -28.29
N ASN A 61 2.66 18.45 -27.89
CA ASN A 61 2.04 19.72 -27.53
C ASN A 61 2.30 20.16 -26.08
N VAL A 62 2.96 19.32 -25.26
CA VAL A 62 3.15 19.57 -23.82
C VAL A 62 4.32 20.51 -23.54
N THR A 63 5.31 20.52 -24.44
CA THR A 63 6.51 21.35 -24.33
C THR A 63 6.20 22.85 -24.34
N VAL A 64 5.07 23.26 -24.94
CA VAL A 64 4.59 24.65 -25.03
C VAL A 64 3.59 25.04 -23.93
N MET A 65 3.21 24.11 -23.05
CA MET A 65 2.25 24.39 -21.96
C MET A 65 2.92 25.11 -20.78
N ASP A 66 2.20 26.02 -20.12
CA ASP A 66 2.62 26.55 -18.82
C ASP A 66 2.66 25.44 -17.75
N GLU A 67 3.37 25.68 -16.65
CA GLU A 67 3.63 24.68 -15.60
C GLU A 67 2.35 24.04 -15.06
N TRP A 68 1.27 24.79 -14.92
CA TRP A 68 0.00 24.31 -14.38
C TRP A 68 -0.79 23.49 -15.40
N SER A 69 -0.86 23.96 -16.65
CA SER A 69 -1.49 23.21 -17.75
C SER A 69 -0.75 21.90 -18.04
N ARG A 70 0.58 21.93 -17.96
CA ARG A 70 1.46 20.76 -18.08
C ARG A 70 1.24 19.75 -16.96
N THR A 71 1.16 20.24 -15.72
CA THR A 71 0.85 19.42 -14.55
C THR A 71 -0.52 18.75 -14.69
N LYS A 72 -1.55 19.50 -15.09
CA LYS A 72 -2.88 18.94 -15.36
C LYS A 72 -2.85 17.90 -16.48
N PHE A 73 -2.12 18.17 -17.56
CA PHE A 73 -1.99 17.24 -18.68
C PHE A 73 -1.39 15.91 -18.23
N TYR A 74 -0.27 15.95 -17.49
CA TYR A 74 0.36 14.74 -16.97
C TYR A 74 -0.56 14.03 -15.97
N TRP A 75 -1.24 14.75 -15.09
CA TRP A 75 -2.23 14.14 -14.20
C TRP A 75 -3.35 13.44 -14.96
N SER A 76 -4.03 14.12 -15.89
CA SER A 76 -5.18 13.54 -16.60
C SER A 76 -4.78 12.39 -17.52
N ASN A 77 -3.61 12.47 -18.16
CA ASN A 77 -3.20 11.49 -19.16
C ASN A 77 -2.34 10.35 -18.60
N ASN A 78 -1.47 10.59 -17.61
CA ASN A 78 -0.84 9.50 -16.87
C ASN A 78 -1.89 8.72 -16.09
N LEU A 79 -2.91 9.36 -15.51
CA LEU A 79 -4.06 8.66 -14.92
C LEU A 79 -4.95 8.00 -15.98
N ARG A 80 -4.89 8.38 -17.26
CA ARG A 80 -5.62 7.66 -18.32
C ARG A 80 -4.83 6.41 -18.74
N VAL A 81 -3.54 6.56 -19.03
CA VAL A 81 -2.66 5.45 -19.44
C VAL A 81 -2.40 4.48 -18.29
N ALA A 82 -2.23 4.97 -17.06
CA ALA A 82 -2.11 4.14 -15.86
C ALA A 82 -3.48 3.76 -15.25
N GLY A 83 -4.51 4.57 -15.45
CA GLY A 83 -5.82 4.41 -14.79
C GLY A 83 -6.95 3.85 -15.63
N ILE A 84 -6.71 3.44 -16.88
CA ILE A 84 -7.53 2.42 -17.57
C ILE A 84 -7.70 1.15 -16.71
N TYR A 85 -6.84 0.93 -15.71
CA TYR A 85 -6.99 -0.11 -14.70
C TYR A 85 -7.61 0.31 -13.35
N THR A 86 -7.74 1.61 -13.05
CA THR A 86 -8.16 2.08 -11.71
C THR A 86 -9.67 2.23 -11.52
N THR A 87 -10.46 2.26 -12.59
CA THR A 87 -11.90 2.61 -12.50
C THR A 87 -12.85 1.44 -12.20
N THR A 88 -12.34 0.22 -12.00
CA THR A 88 -13.20 -0.97 -11.80
C THR A 88 -13.33 -1.45 -10.36
N PHE A 89 -12.60 -0.88 -9.39
CA PHE A 89 -12.69 -1.35 -8.01
C PHE A 89 -13.20 -0.28 -7.05
N PRO A 90 -14.28 -0.56 -6.30
CA PRO A 90 -14.75 0.38 -5.33
C PRO A 90 -13.73 0.58 -4.20
N ILE A 91 -13.60 1.83 -3.77
CA ILE A 91 -12.68 2.36 -2.74
C ILE A 91 -12.92 1.74 -1.33
N TYR A 92 -13.78 0.72 -1.20
CA TYR A 92 -14.12 0.07 0.07
C TYR A 92 -13.24 -1.14 0.46
N THR A 93 -12.20 -1.53 -0.29
CA THR A 93 -11.49 -2.82 -0.05
C THR A 93 -10.02 -2.71 0.39
N GLY A 94 -9.81 -2.25 1.64
CA GLY A 94 -8.68 -2.67 2.50
C GLY A 94 -7.30 -2.92 1.86
N THR A 95 -6.63 -4.00 2.27
CA THR A 95 -5.29 -4.39 1.79
C THR A 95 -5.21 -4.59 0.27
N ALA A 96 -6.28 -5.04 -0.38
CA ALA A 96 -6.29 -5.38 -1.80
C ALA A 96 -6.03 -4.15 -2.70
N SER A 97 -6.62 -3.00 -2.38
CA SER A 97 -6.37 -1.74 -3.09
C SER A 97 -4.88 -1.33 -3.04
N MET A 98 -4.20 -1.61 -1.92
CA MET A 98 -2.75 -1.38 -1.82
C MET A 98 -1.95 -2.32 -2.71
N LEU A 99 -2.32 -3.61 -2.76
CA LEU A 99 -1.63 -4.58 -3.62
C LEU A 99 -1.78 -4.21 -5.10
N LEU A 100 -2.98 -3.79 -5.53
CA LEU A 100 -3.22 -3.30 -6.89
C LEU A 100 -2.42 -2.02 -7.19
N THR A 101 -2.35 -1.08 -6.24
CA THR A 101 -1.52 0.13 -6.40
C THR A 101 -0.04 -0.22 -6.59
N GLY A 102 0.48 -1.17 -5.81
CA GLY A 102 1.86 -1.67 -5.98
C GLY A 102 2.10 -2.32 -7.34
N HIS A 103 1.11 -3.04 -7.86
CA HIS A 103 1.12 -3.60 -9.21
C HIS A 103 1.18 -2.50 -10.29
N GLN A 104 0.34 -1.47 -10.18
CA GLN A 104 0.31 -0.34 -11.11
C GLN A 104 1.61 0.48 -11.09
N ILE A 105 2.20 0.71 -9.91
CA ILE A 105 3.52 1.34 -9.81
C ILE A 105 4.56 0.48 -10.54
N GLY A 106 4.54 -0.83 -10.36
CA GLY A 106 5.43 -1.75 -11.08
C GLY A 106 5.33 -1.61 -12.60
N LEU A 107 4.10 -1.56 -13.14
CA LEU A 107 3.85 -1.29 -14.56
C LEU A 107 4.46 0.05 -15.03
N ALA A 108 4.20 1.13 -14.29
CA ALA A 108 4.71 2.47 -14.62
C ALA A 108 6.25 2.54 -14.59
N LEU A 109 6.89 1.79 -13.68
CA LEU A 109 8.35 1.68 -13.62
C LEU A 109 8.91 0.95 -14.84
N VAL A 110 8.30 -0.17 -15.25
CA VAL A 110 8.72 -0.89 -16.46
C VAL A 110 8.57 -0.03 -17.70
N TYR A 111 7.47 0.71 -17.82
CA TYR A 111 7.23 1.67 -18.90
C TYR A 111 8.36 2.70 -19.00
N ASN A 112 8.66 3.40 -17.90
CA ASN A 112 9.69 4.44 -17.89
C ASN A 112 11.08 3.86 -18.22
N TYR A 113 11.40 2.67 -17.71
CA TYR A 113 12.66 2.00 -17.99
C TYR A 113 12.83 1.72 -19.50
N HIS A 114 11.82 1.16 -20.15
CA HIS A 114 11.91 0.73 -21.55
C HIS A 114 11.86 1.90 -22.55
N LEU A 115 11.23 3.01 -22.20
CA LEU A 115 11.17 4.19 -23.08
C LEU A 115 12.33 5.17 -22.88
N HIS A 116 12.72 5.39 -21.63
CA HIS A 116 13.63 6.49 -21.28
C HIS A 116 14.92 6.03 -20.59
N GLY A 117 15.05 4.73 -20.34
CA GLY A 117 16.24 4.14 -19.76
C GLY A 117 16.35 4.28 -18.23
N PRO A 118 17.42 3.74 -17.64
CA PRO A 118 17.56 3.59 -16.20
C PRO A 118 17.67 4.91 -15.43
N VAL A 119 18.24 5.96 -16.02
CA VAL A 119 18.43 7.25 -15.34
C VAL A 119 17.10 7.97 -15.11
N VAL A 120 16.24 7.97 -16.13
CA VAL A 120 14.90 8.55 -16.03
C VAL A 120 14.01 7.70 -15.12
N LEU A 121 14.14 6.37 -15.16
CA LEU A 121 13.48 5.49 -14.20
C LEU A 121 13.81 5.85 -12.74
N ILE A 122 15.09 5.96 -12.39
CA ILE A 122 15.53 6.26 -11.02
C ILE A 122 14.98 7.61 -10.57
N THR A 123 14.96 8.59 -11.47
CA THR A 123 14.40 9.91 -11.20
C THR A 123 12.90 9.84 -10.98
N PHE A 124 12.17 9.15 -11.85
CA PHE A 124 10.73 8.94 -11.73
C PHE A 124 10.36 8.23 -10.42
N LEU A 125 11.10 7.19 -10.05
CA LEU A 125 10.93 6.49 -8.77
C LEU A 125 11.15 7.45 -7.59
N ALA A 126 12.21 8.28 -7.62
CA ALA A 126 12.47 9.25 -6.56
C ALA A 126 11.37 10.32 -6.44
N VAL A 127 10.81 10.76 -7.56
CA VAL A 127 9.69 11.73 -7.60
C VAL A 127 8.41 11.13 -7.01
N ILE A 128 8.09 9.87 -7.35
CA ILE A 128 6.96 9.13 -6.75
C ILE A 128 7.12 9.09 -5.24
N PHE A 129 8.31 8.75 -4.72
CA PHE A 129 8.50 8.63 -3.27
C PHE A 129 8.52 9.98 -2.54
N LEU A 130 8.70 11.12 -3.22
CA LEU A 130 8.71 12.44 -2.57
C LEU A 130 7.39 12.75 -1.87
N HIS A 131 6.26 12.61 -2.56
CA HIS A 131 4.92 12.67 -1.95
C HIS A 131 4.47 11.30 -1.46
N GLY A 132 4.91 10.24 -2.15
CA GLY A 132 4.54 8.85 -1.87
C GLY A 132 4.93 8.36 -0.48
N ILE A 133 5.98 8.88 0.17
CA ILE A 133 6.26 8.51 1.58
C ILE A 133 5.06 8.84 2.47
N LEU A 134 4.48 10.04 2.36
CA LEU A 134 3.35 10.44 3.19
C LEU A 134 2.09 9.66 2.79
N GLU A 135 1.80 9.61 1.49
CA GLU A 135 0.62 8.95 0.97
C GLU A 135 0.62 7.45 1.29
N LEU A 136 1.70 6.74 0.96
CA LEU A 136 1.84 5.30 1.22
C LEU A 136 1.86 5.01 2.72
N THR A 137 2.56 5.82 3.53
CA THR A 137 2.52 5.64 4.98
C THR A 137 1.09 5.80 5.51
N GLY A 138 0.37 6.83 5.06
CA GLY A 138 -1.02 7.04 5.45
C GLY A 138 -1.93 5.89 5.04
N ALA A 139 -1.78 5.40 3.81
CA ALA A 139 -2.53 4.27 3.29
C ALA A 139 -2.20 2.97 4.03
N PHE A 140 -0.93 2.71 4.36
CA PHE A 140 -0.51 1.56 5.18
C PHE A 140 -1.09 1.61 6.59
N LEU A 141 -1.17 2.79 7.22
CA LEU A 141 -1.81 2.95 8.52
C LEU A 141 -3.31 2.61 8.47
N ILE A 142 -4.03 3.12 7.47
CA ILE A 142 -5.45 2.85 7.27
C ILE A 142 -5.69 1.36 7.01
N ALA A 143 -4.92 0.76 6.10
CA ALA A 143 -5.04 -0.65 5.75
C ALA A 143 -4.72 -1.56 6.95
N ALA A 144 -3.64 -1.28 7.70
CA ALA A 144 -3.26 -2.04 8.88
C ALA A 144 -4.29 -1.93 10.01
N ALA A 145 -4.83 -0.73 10.24
CA ALA A 145 -5.88 -0.49 11.21
C ALA A 145 -7.16 -1.26 10.84
N SER A 146 -7.55 -1.22 9.56
CA SER A 146 -8.69 -1.97 9.02
C SER A 146 -8.51 -3.48 9.18
N LEU A 147 -7.33 -3.99 8.81
CA LEU A 147 -6.98 -5.41 8.97
C LEU A 147 -7.05 -5.83 10.44
N ARG A 148 -6.53 -5.00 11.35
CA ARG A 148 -6.55 -5.30 12.80
C ARG A 148 -7.94 -5.27 13.39
N LEU A 149 -8.76 -4.30 13.02
CA LEU A 149 -10.15 -4.22 13.45
C LEU A 149 -10.94 -5.44 12.94
N GLY A 150 -10.81 -5.76 11.66
CA GLY A 150 -11.41 -6.94 11.04
C GLY A 150 -10.96 -8.24 11.70
N TRP A 151 -9.66 -8.43 11.92
CA TRP A 151 -9.12 -9.61 12.60
C TRP A 151 -9.76 -9.81 13.99
N LYS A 152 -9.91 -8.72 14.76
CA LYS A 152 -10.52 -8.79 16.09
C LYS A 152 -12.02 -9.05 16.03
N PHE A 153 -12.70 -8.49 15.04
CA PHE A 153 -14.11 -8.77 14.79
C PHE A 153 -14.34 -10.26 14.47
N TRP A 154 -13.58 -10.84 13.54
CA TRP A 154 -13.70 -12.25 13.15
C TRP A 154 -13.32 -13.21 14.28
N SER A 155 -12.26 -12.92 15.03
CA SER A 155 -11.87 -13.71 16.18
C SER A 155 -12.96 -13.72 17.26
N TYR A 156 -13.61 -12.57 17.47
CA TYR A 156 -14.74 -12.44 18.38
C TYR A 156 -15.98 -13.19 17.87
N LEU A 157 -16.33 -13.04 16.59
CA LEU A 157 -17.48 -13.73 15.99
C LEU A 157 -17.35 -15.25 16.15
N GLY A 158 -16.16 -15.79 15.93
CA GLY A 158 -15.88 -17.21 16.17
C GLY A 158 -16.14 -17.61 17.62
N GLN A 159 -15.65 -16.83 18.59
CA GLN A 159 -15.89 -17.10 20.02
C GLN A 159 -17.39 -17.05 20.40
N THR A 160 -18.17 -16.12 19.84
CA THR A 160 -19.62 -16.05 20.09
C THR A 160 -20.38 -17.24 19.50
N LEU A 161 -20.03 -17.63 18.26
CA LEU A 161 -20.64 -18.79 17.61
C LEU A 161 -20.37 -20.07 18.42
N ALA A 162 -19.16 -20.21 18.96
CA ALA A 162 -18.80 -21.33 19.82
C ALA A 162 -19.61 -21.43 21.11
N ALA A 163 -19.91 -20.27 21.70
CA ALA A 163 -20.61 -20.18 22.97
C ALA A 163 -22.14 -20.29 22.84
N GLY A 164 -22.66 -20.39 21.61
CA GLY A 164 -24.10 -20.35 21.34
C GLY A 164 -24.76 -19.02 21.75
N SER A 165 -23.97 -17.96 21.97
CA SER A 165 -24.45 -16.68 22.49
C SER A 165 -24.03 -15.54 21.57
N TRP A 166 -24.99 -14.70 21.19
CA TRP A 166 -24.73 -13.49 20.41
C TRP A 166 -24.28 -12.29 21.26
N GLN A 167 -24.15 -12.46 22.58
CA GLN A 167 -23.87 -11.37 23.50
C GLN A 167 -22.37 -11.14 23.71
N PHE A 168 -21.97 -9.85 23.65
CA PHE A 168 -20.61 -9.45 23.98
C PHE A 168 -20.33 -9.55 25.49
N THR A 169 -19.30 -10.33 25.84
CA THR A 169 -18.75 -10.31 27.20
C THR A 169 -18.22 -8.92 27.54
N LYS A 170 -18.24 -8.52 28.83
CA LYS A 170 -17.73 -7.21 29.28
C LYS A 170 -16.28 -6.96 28.83
N ARG A 171 -15.43 -8.00 28.88
CA ARG A 171 -14.04 -7.95 28.39
C ARG A 171 -13.97 -7.79 26.86
N GLY A 172 -14.85 -8.48 26.11
CA GLY A 172 -14.98 -8.35 24.67
C GLY A 172 -15.38 -6.93 24.24
N LYS A 173 -16.39 -6.32 24.91
CA LYS A 173 -16.79 -4.93 24.65
C LYS A 173 -15.64 -3.94 24.86
N ALA A 174 -14.89 -4.09 25.95
CA ALA A 174 -13.76 -3.23 26.26
C ALA A 174 -12.62 -3.37 25.22
N ALA A 175 -12.33 -4.60 24.79
CA ALA A 175 -11.35 -4.86 23.74
C ALA A 175 -11.79 -4.29 22.39
N ALA A 176 -13.04 -4.52 21.97
CA ALA A 176 -13.60 -3.99 20.74
C ALA A 176 -13.55 -2.46 20.71
N ARG A 177 -13.97 -1.80 21.79
CA ARG A 177 -13.88 -0.34 21.93
C ARG A 177 -12.44 0.16 21.79
N LYS A 178 -11.47 -0.54 22.38
CA LYS A 178 -10.06 -0.18 22.28
C LYS A 178 -9.54 -0.26 20.84
N TYR A 179 -9.80 -1.34 20.13
CA TYR A 179 -9.38 -1.48 18.72
C TYR A 179 -10.14 -0.55 17.78
N PHE A 180 -11.38 -0.19 18.10
CA PHE A 180 -12.13 0.83 17.36
C PHE A 180 -11.53 2.23 17.55
N VAL A 181 -11.14 2.60 18.78
CA VAL A 181 -10.42 3.86 19.03
C VAL A 181 -9.07 3.88 18.33
N ASP A 182 -8.33 2.77 18.34
CA ASP A 182 -7.08 2.64 17.59
C ASP A 182 -7.32 2.83 16.09
N TYR A 183 -8.39 2.24 15.56
CA TYR A 183 -8.80 2.39 14.17
C TYR A 183 -9.06 3.86 13.81
N LEU A 184 -9.92 4.55 14.56
CA LEU A 184 -10.21 5.97 14.31
C LEU A 184 -8.94 6.84 14.40
N THR A 185 -8.06 6.56 15.36
CA THR A 185 -6.81 7.31 15.55
C THR A 185 -5.89 7.15 14.35
N LEU A 186 -5.69 5.91 13.87
CA LEU A 186 -4.79 5.63 12.76
C LEU A 186 -5.38 6.03 11.41
N VAL A 187 -6.70 5.93 11.24
CA VAL A 187 -7.39 6.44 10.04
C VAL A 187 -7.28 7.96 9.97
N ALA A 188 -7.54 8.67 11.05
CA ALA A 188 -7.38 10.13 11.08
C ALA A 188 -5.94 10.54 10.76
N LEU A 189 -4.94 9.89 11.38
CA LEU A 189 -3.54 10.14 11.05
C LEU A 189 -3.23 9.82 9.58
N GLY A 190 -3.70 8.68 9.07
CA GLY A 190 -3.45 8.28 7.69
C GLY A 190 -4.05 9.25 6.67
N LEU A 191 -5.28 9.70 6.90
CA LEU A 191 -5.93 10.71 6.06
C LEU A 191 -5.19 12.03 6.08
N ILE A 192 -4.71 12.47 7.26
CA ILE A 192 -3.88 13.69 7.35
C ILE A 192 -2.62 13.54 6.51
N LEU A 193 -1.92 12.41 6.58
CA LEU A 193 -0.71 12.17 5.78
C LEU A 193 -1.00 12.17 4.28
N ILE A 194 -2.10 11.53 3.85
CA ILE A 194 -2.52 11.52 2.44
C ILE A 194 -2.86 12.93 1.95
N ILE A 195 -3.65 13.69 2.72
CA ILE A 195 -4.00 15.07 2.38
C ILE A 195 -2.75 15.96 2.28
N LEU A 196 -1.75 15.73 3.15
CA LEU A 196 -0.47 16.44 3.10
C LEU A 196 0.42 16.01 1.93
N ALA A 197 0.21 14.83 1.35
CA ALA A 197 0.94 14.37 0.17
C ALA A 197 0.57 15.17 -1.09
N ALA A 198 -0.73 15.50 -1.26
CA ALA A 198 -1.23 16.23 -2.42
C ALA A 198 -0.52 17.58 -2.69
N PRO A 199 -0.30 18.48 -1.71
CA PRO A 199 0.46 19.70 -1.97
C PRO A 199 1.96 19.44 -2.24
N ILE A 200 2.55 18.37 -1.68
CA ILE A 200 3.93 18.00 -2.01
C ILE A 200 4.00 17.55 -3.47
N GLU A 201 3.06 16.72 -3.91
CA GLU A 201 2.95 16.27 -5.29
C GLU A 201 2.73 17.45 -6.25
N ALA A 202 1.83 18.37 -5.91
CA ALA A 202 1.47 19.49 -6.78
C ALA A 202 2.58 20.54 -6.91
N TYR A 203 3.31 20.83 -5.82
CA TYR A 203 4.21 22.00 -5.76
C TYR A 203 5.69 21.64 -5.59
N LEU A 204 6.02 20.50 -4.97
CA LEU A 204 7.42 20.14 -4.68
C LEU A 204 7.95 19.05 -5.62
N SER A 205 7.13 18.07 -6.00
CA SER A 205 7.54 16.99 -6.89
C SER A 205 8.03 17.46 -8.27
N PRO A 206 7.43 18.48 -8.93
CA PRO A 206 7.95 19.00 -10.19
C PRO A 206 9.32 19.67 -10.04
N SER A 207 9.53 20.44 -8.97
CA SER A 207 10.83 21.08 -8.71
C SER A 207 11.91 20.05 -8.38
N ALA A 208 11.57 19.04 -7.58
CA ALA A 208 12.48 17.95 -7.22
C ALA A 208 12.82 17.05 -8.43
N SER A 209 11.88 16.84 -9.35
CA SER A 209 12.13 16.04 -10.56
C SER A 209 13.22 16.65 -11.44
N ILE A 210 13.19 17.97 -11.62
CA ILE A 210 14.22 18.72 -12.35
C ILE A 210 15.58 18.56 -11.66
N LEU A 211 15.63 18.71 -10.32
CA LEU A 211 16.86 18.56 -9.56
C LEU A 211 17.44 17.14 -9.64
N PHE A 212 16.60 16.12 -9.60
CA PHE A 212 17.01 14.72 -9.75
C PHE A 212 17.50 14.39 -11.16
N LEU A 213 16.91 15.00 -12.20
CA LEU A 213 17.39 14.84 -13.57
C LEU A 213 18.76 15.49 -13.77
N ILE A 214 18.98 16.69 -13.19
CA ILE A 214 20.25 17.40 -13.27
C ILE A 214 21.33 16.70 -12.43
N SER A 215 20.94 16.10 -11.30
CA SER A 215 21.85 15.39 -10.41
C SER A 215 21.28 14.03 -9.96
N PRO A 216 21.40 12.98 -10.80
CA PRO A 216 20.91 11.64 -10.48
C PRO A 216 21.42 11.05 -9.15
N PRO A 217 22.63 11.36 -8.66
CA PRO A 217 23.05 10.92 -7.32
C PRO A 217 22.11 11.37 -6.19
N LEU A 218 21.50 12.55 -6.29
CA LEU A 218 20.54 13.03 -5.28
C LEU A 218 19.30 12.14 -5.22
N ALA A 219 18.81 11.67 -6.38
CA ALA A 219 17.70 10.74 -6.46
C ALA A 219 18.03 9.42 -5.75
N ILE A 220 19.25 8.91 -5.93
CA ILE A 220 19.73 7.69 -5.28
C ILE A 220 19.80 7.87 -3.76
N PHE A 221 20.38 8.97 -3.27
CA PHE A 221 20.44 9.24 -1.83
C PHE A 221 19.04 9.38 -1.21
N PHE A 222 18.13 10.06 -1.90
CA PHE A 222 16.74 10.19 -1.45
C PHE A 222 16.03 8.84 -1.38
N LEU A 223 16.18 7.99 -2.40
CA LEU A 223 15.62 6.64 -2.41
C LEU A 223 16.22 5.76 -1.31
N ALA A 224 17.53 5.86 -1.06
CA ALA A 224 18.18 5.13 0.02
C ALA A 224 17.63 5.54 1.40
N ALA A 225 17.43 6.85 1.64
CA ALA A 225 16.81 7.34 2.86
C ALA A 225 15.36 6.84 3.01
N SER A 226 14.60 6.83 1.92
CA SER A 226 13.22 6.31 1.87
C SER A 226 13.18 4.81 2.19
N MET A 227 14.11 4.04 1.64
CA MET A 227 14.28 2.62 1.93
C MET A 227 14.57 2.38 3.41
N LEU A 228 15.50 3.13 4.01
CA LEU A 228 15.81 3.03 5.43
C LEU A 228 14.59 3.33 6.32
N PHE A 229 13.78 4.31 5.94
CA PHE A 229 12.52 4.61 6.63
C PHE A 229 11.57 3.39 6.62
N PHE A 230 11.30 2.79 5.45
CA PHE A 230 10.41 1.62 5.38
C PHE A 230 11.02 0.38 6.05
N VAL A 231 12.32 0.16 5.94
CA VAL A 231 13.03 -0.92 6.66
C VAL A 231 12.84 -0.76 8.16
N SER A 232 12.95 0.47 8.70
CA SER A 232 12.74 0.71 10.13
C SER A 232 11.32 0.35 10.58
N ILE A 233 10.30 0.67 9.78
CA ILE A 233 8.90 0.29 10.03
C ILE A 233 8.76 -1.24 10.03
N ILE A 234 9.37 -1.92 9.05
CA ILE A 234 9.32 -3.38 8.92
C ILE A 234 9.98 -4.03 10.14
N SER A 235 11.20 -3.63 10.50
CA SER A 235 11.94 -4.19 11.63
C SER A 235 11.14 -4.12 12.94
N VAL A 236 10.52 -2.96 13.23
CA VAL A 236 9.76 -2.76 14.47
C VAL A 236 8.57 -3.73 14.61
N GLY A 237 7.83 -4.03 13.53
CA GLY A 237 6.71 -4.97 13.61
C GLY A 237 7.14 -6.42 13.51
N PHE A 238 8.15 -6.75 12.69
CA PHE A 238 8.63 -8.14 12.54
C PHE A 238 9.26 -8.67 13.83
N SER A 239 10.02 -7.87 14.58
CA SER A 239 10.56 -8.30 15.87
C SER A 239 9.46 -8.76 16.84
N ARG A 240 8.30 -8.11 16.82
CA ARG A 240 7.14 -8.48 17.64
C ARG A 240 6.37 -9.68 17.09
N MET A 241 6.36 -9.84 15.76
CA MET A 241 5.72 -10.98 15.11
C MET A 241 6.52 -12.26 15.35
N LEU A 242 7.85 -12.21 15.26
CA LEU A 242 8.75 -13.33 15.52
C LEU A 242 8.56 -13.91 16.93
N GLN A 243 8.36 -13.05 17.93
CA GLN A 243 8.05 -13.47 19.30
C GLN A 243 6.76 -14.32 19.42
N LYS A 244 5.86 -14.27 18.43
CA LYS A 244 4.56 -14.95 18.43
C LYS A 244 4.43 -15.99 17.33
N ILE A 245 5.48 -16.27 16.56
CA ILE A 245 5.40 -17.12 15.36
C ILE A 245 5.05 -18.57 15.71
N SER A 246 5.59 -19.11 16.81
CA SER A 246 5.32 -20.47 17.28
C SER A 246 3.83 -20.69 17.59
N PHE A 247 3.16 -19.67 18.13
CA PHE A 247 1.73 -19.70 18.40
C PHE A 247 0.92 -19.73 17.09
N VAL A 248 1.25 -18.86 16.14
CA VAL A 248 0.55 -18.79 14.84
C VAL A 248 0.74 -20.08 14.05
N LEU A 249 1.96 -20.64 14.02
CA LEU A 249 2.24 -21.91 13.37
C LEU A 249 1.46 -23.08 13.98
N ARG A 250 1.29 -23.08 15.31
CA ARG A 250 0.45 -24.07 15.98
C ARG A 250 -1.02 -23.92 15.58
N GLU A 251 -1.55 -22.70 15.54
CA GLU A 251 -2.94 -22.47 15.10
C GLU A 251 -3.15 -22.86 13.63
N ALA A 252 -2.19 -22.56 12.76
CA ALA A 252 -2.24 -22.97 11.35
C ALA A 252 -2.20 -24.50 11.20
N LYS A 253 -1.36 -25.20 11.98
CA LYS A 253 -1.30 -26.66 11.99
C LYS A 253 -2.59 -27.29 12.49
N GLU A 254 -3.18 -26.73 13.56
CA GLU A 254 -4.47 -27.18 14.07
C GLU A 254 -5.57 -26.99 13.01
N LEU A 255 -5.61 -25.84 12.33
CA LEU A 255 -6.53 -25.55 11.23
C LEU A 255 -6.37 -26.56 10.08
N ALA A 256 -5.14 -26.82 9.63
CA ALA A 256 -4.86 -27.77 8.55
C ALA A 256 -5.21 -29.22 8.93
N SER A 257 -5.16 -29.58 10.21
CA SER A 257 -5.54 -30.90 10.71
C SER A 257 -7.06 -31.13 10.85
N GLY A 258 -7.89 -30.16 10.44
CA GLY A 258 -9.35 -30.22 10.59
C GLY A 258 -9.84 -30.05 12.03
N ARG A 259 -8.93 -29.82 13.00
CA ARG A 259 -9.26 -29.54 14.41
C ARG A 259 -9.60 -28.07 14.59
N TRP A 260 -10.66 -27.65 13.91
CA TRP A 260 -11.07 -26.26 13.87
C TRP A 260 -11.45 -25.76 15.26
N ARG A 261 -10.87 -24.63 15.65
CA ARG A 261 -11.29 -23.89 16.83
C ARG A 261 -11.93 -22.58 16.39
N PRO A 262 -13.00 -22.15 17.06
CA PRO A 262 -13.64 -20.87 16.75
C PRO A 262 -12.71 -19.64 16.84
N ALA A 263 -11.67 -19.70 17.68
CA ALA A 263 -10.63 -18.66 17.73
C ALA A 263 -9.85 -18.50 16.42
N GLN A 264 -9.82 -19.53 15.56
CA GLN A 264 -9.12 -19.56 14.27
C GLN A 264 -9.95 -18.96 13.12
N LEU A 265 -11.20 -18.54 13.36
CA LEU A 265 -12.06 -17.94 12.31
C LEU A 265 -11.37 -16.76 11.62
N SER A 266 -10.71 -15.89 12.38
CA SER A 266 -9.94 -14.77 11.80
C SER A 266 -8.81 -15.22 10.86
N LEU A 267 -8.13 -16.33 11.17
CA LEU A 267 -7.05 -16.86 10.33
C LEU A 267 -7.63 -17.49 9.06
N LEU A 268 -8.71 -18.26 9.20
CA LEU A 268 -9.41 -18.85 8.06
C LEU A 268 -9.93 -17.79 7.09
N THR A 269 -10.64 -16.79 7.61
CA THR A 269 -11.15 -15.67 6.81
C THR A 269 -10.02 -14.91 6.11
N PHE A 270 -8.91 -14.68 6.82
CA PHE A 270 -7.72 -14.06 6.23
C PHE A 270 -7.12 -14.88 5.07
N ILE A 271 -7.00 -16.20 5.23
CA ILE A 271 -6.51 -17.10 4.18
C ILE A 271 -7.43 -17.06 2.96
N ILE A 272 -8.74 -17.21 3.17
CA ILE A 272 -9.74 -17.20 2.08
C ILE A 272 -9.68 -15.87 1.31
N PHE A 273 -9.72 -14.73 2.00
CA PHE A 273 -9.65 -13.43 1.34
C PHE A 273 -8.32 -13.22 0.62
N SER A 274 -7.21 -13.68 1.19
CA SER A 274 -5.91 -13.60 0.53
C SER A 274 -5.92 -14.41 -0.77
N LEU A 275 -6.39 -15.65 -0.74
CA LEU A 275 -6.49 -16.50 -1.94
C LEU A 275 -7.40 -15.89 -3.01
N LEU A 276 -8.58 -15.41 -2.64
CA LEU A 276 -9.51 -14.75 -3.57
C LEU A 276 -8.90 -13.51 -4.21
N THR A 277 -8.14 -12.73 -3.44
CA THR A 277 -7.43 -11.55 -3.97
C THR A 277 -6.36 -11.97 -4.97
N TRP A 278 -5.60 -13.02 -4.69
CA TRP A 278 -4.59 -13.54 -5.62
C TRP A 278 -5.22 -14.10 -6.90
N PHE A 279 -6.31 -14.85 -6.81
CA PHE A 279 -7.01 -15.34 -8.00
C PHE A 279 -7.60 -14.20 -8.84
N GLY A 280 -8.14 -13.16 -8.21
CA GLY A 280 -8.67 -11.99 -8.90
C GLY A 280 -7.61 -11.07 -9.52
N LEU A 281 -6.34 -11.16 -9.08
CA LEU A 281 -5.21 -10.46 -9.70
C LEU A 281 -4.57 -11.23 -10.86
N LEU A 282 -4.87 -12.54 -10.98
CA LEU A 282 -4.33 -13.44 -12.00
C LEU A 282 -5.32 -13.71 -13.15
N GLY A 283 -6.59 -13.34 -12.99
CA GLY A 283 -7.63 -13.41 -14.02
C GLY A 283 -7.87 -12.06 -14.65
#